data_AF-R4MDU1-F1
#
_entry.id   AF-R4MDU1-F1
#
_cell.length_a   1.000
_cell.length_b   1.000
_cell.length_c   1.000
_cell.angle_alpha   90.00
_cell.angle_beta   90.00
_cell.angle_gamma   90.00
#
_symmetry.space_group_name_H-M   'P 1'
#
loop_
_entity.id
_entity.type
_entity.pdbx_description
1 polymer ?
#
loop_
_entity_poly.entity_id
_entity_poly.type
_entity_poly.pdbx_seq_one_letter_code
_entity_poly.pdbx_strand_id
1 'polypeptide(L)'
;MRGETVHAPAHFDVEVIGAIRQAVVRQLISDHEGLVVVVNFLSLPVRRWPLKPFTQRAYQLRSTHTVADGAYVALAEGLGVPLITCDGRLAQSHGHNAEIELVA
;
A
#
# COMPACT_ATOMS: atom_id res chain seq x y z
N MET A 1 10.39 -5.55 12.03
CA MET A 1 10.64 -6.34 10.80
C MET A 1 12.13 -6.59 10.66
N ARG A 2 12.66 -7.66 11.30
CA ARG A 2 14.06 -8.07 11.09
C ARG A 2 14.04 -9.25 10.10
N GLY A 3 14.51 -9.02 8.87
CA GLY A 3 14.74 -10.06 7.87
C GLY A 3 13.61 -10.34 6.88
N GLU A 4 12.46 -9.68 7.01
CA GLU A 4 11.31 -9.86 6.10
C GLU A 4 11.39 -8.89 4.91
N THR A 5 11.03 -9.36 3.71
CA THR A 5 10.95 -8.52 2.51
C THR A 5 9.55 -7.95 2.38
N VAL A 6 9.43 -6.62 2.33
CA VAL A 6 8.12 -5.96 2.16
C VAL A 6 7.85 -5.78 0.67
N HIS A 7 6.61 -6.03 0.25
CA HIS A 7 6.15 -5.90 -1.12
C HIS A 7 5.02 -4.89 -1.22
N ALA A 8 5.05 -4.05 -2.26
CA ALA A 8 3.96 -3.12 -2.55
C ALA A 8 3.77 -2.95 -4.06
N PRO A 9 2.55 -2.67 -4.53
CA PRO A 9 2.30 -2.26 -5.90
C PRO A 9 2.92 -0.87 -6.15
N ALA A 10 3.33 -0.57 -7.37
CA ALA A 10 4.09 0.64 -7.69
C ALA A 10 3.34 1.95 -7.39
N HIS A 11 2.01 1.94 -7.31
CA HIS A 11 1.23 3.13 -6.91
C HIS A 11 1.32 3.45 -5.42
N PHE A 12 1.90 2.58 -4.60
CA PHE A 12 2.27 2.86 -3.21
C PHE A 12 3.08 4.16 -3.08
N ASP A 13 4.00 4.41 -4.01
CA ASP A 13 4.81 5.63 -3.97
C ASP A 13 3.96 6.89 -4.14
N VAL A 14 2.91 6.84 -4.97
CA VAL A 14 1.98 7.96 -5.16
C VAL A 14 1.14 8.17 -3.90
N GLU A 15 0.68 7.11 -3.26
CA GLU A 15 -0.09 7.18 -2.01
C GLU A 15 0.72 7.81 -0.89
N VAL A 16 1.96 7.36 -0.69
CA VAL A 16 2.84 7.87 0.38
C VAL A 16 3.23 9.32 0.13
N ILE A 17 3.62 9.69 -1.09
CA ILE A 17 3.94 11.10 -1.41
C ILE A 17 2.70 11.98 -1.28
N GLY A 18 1.52 11.49 -1.65
CA GLY A 18 0.24 12.17 -1.44
C GLY A 18 -0.03 12.46 0.05
N ALA A 19 0.21 11.48 0.92
CA ALA A 19 0.05 11.62 2.37
C ALA A 19 1.05 12.62 2.97
N ILE A 20 2.34 12.54 2.59
CA ILE A 20 3.37 13.50 3.04
C ILE A 20 3.00 14.91 2.61
N ARG A 21 2.61 15.10 1.34
CA ARG A 21 2.16 16.39 0.82
C ARG A 21 0.96 16.91 1.62
N GLN A 22 -0.02 16.06 1.90
CA GLN A 22 -1.20 16.44 2.67
C GLN A 22 -0.82 16.93 4.07
N ALA A 23 0.12 16.25 4.75
CA ALA A 23 0.59 16.66 6.06
C ALA A 23 1.27 18.04 6.05
N VAL A 24 2.11 18.31 5.05
CA VAL A 24 2.75 19.62 4.83
C VAL A 24 1.71 20.70 4.55
N VAL A 25 0.81 20.48 3.59
CA VAL A 25 -0.24 21.45 3.20
C VAL A 25 -1.18 21.77 4.36
N ARG A 26 -1.41 20.80 5.25
CA ARG A 26 -2.21 20.97 6.48
C ARG A 26 -1.41 21.52 7.66
N GLN A 27 -0.15 21.87 7.47
CA GLN A 27 0.76 22.39 8.50
C GLN A 27 0.90 21.46 9.72
N LEU A 28 0.73 20.14 9.51
CA LEU A 28 0.99 19.13 10.54
C LEU A 28 2.49 18.87 10.71
N ILE A 29 3.24 19.12 9.64
CA ILE A 29 4.70 19.13 9.59
C ILE A 29 5.14 20.30 8.71
N SER A 30 6.36 20.78 8.90
CA SER A 30 7.00 21.79 8.06
C SER A 30 7.43 21.22 6.69
N ASP A 31 7.66 22.11 5.72
CA ASP A 31 8.22 21.74 4.41
C ASP A 31 9.55 20.99 4.54
N HIS A 32 10.41 21.43 5.47
CA HIS A 32 11.69 20.79 5.73
C HIS A 32 11.53 19.36 6.28
N GLU A 33 10.63 19.17 7.26
CA GLU A 33 10.29 17.83 7.76
C GLU A 33 9.72 16.95 6.65
N GLY A 34 8.86 17.51 5.77
CA GLY A 34 8.34 16.80 4.61
C GLY A 34 9.46 16.26 3.70
N LEU A 35 10.47 17.08 3.39
CA LEU A 35 11.62 16.66 2.59
C LEU A 35 12.42 15.54 3.27
N VAL A 36 12.64 15.64 4.58
CA VAL A 36 13.31 14.59 5.36
C VAL A 36 12.52 13.27 5.29
N VAL A 37 11.20 13.32 5.42
CA VAL A 37 10.33 12.13 5.31
C VAL A 37 10.40 11.52 3.91
N VAL A 38 10.43 12.33 2.83
CA VAL A 38 10.62 11.83 1.46
C VAL A 38 11.95 11.10 1.30
N VAL A 39 13.05 11.67 1.80
CA VAL A 39 14.37 11.02 1.73
C VAL A 39 14.36 9.69 2.48
N ASN A 40 13.78 9.65 3.67
CA ASN A 40 13.65 8.42 4.45
C ASN A 40 12.80 7.38 3.70
N PHE A 41 11.67 7.79 3.11
CA PHE A 41 10.81 6.92 2.31
C PHE A 41 11.54 6.25 1.15
N LEU A 42 12.41 6.98 0.45
CA LEU A 42 13.20 6.44 -0.67
C LEU A 42 14.20 5.36 -0.23
N SER A 43 14.62 5.38 1.04
CA SER A 43 15.51 4.36 1.62
C SER A 43 14.79 3.15 2.21
N LEU A 44 13.45 3.13 2.22
CA LEU A 44 12.69 2.01 2.77
C LEU A 44 12.87 0.74 1.92
N PRO A 45 13.18 -0.42 2.55
CA PRO A 45 13.40 -1.68 1.85
C PRO A 45 12.07 -2.34 1.44
N VAL A 46 11.28 -1.66 0.60
CA VAL A 46 10.04 -2.17 0.02
C VAL A 46 10.25 -2.44 -1.47
N ARG A 47 9.97 -3.66 -1.91
CA ARG A 47 10.00 -4.02 -3.33
C ARG A 47 8.72 -3.54 -4.01
N ARG A 48 8.86 -2.62 -4.97
CA ARG A 48 7.77 -2.13 -5.80
C ARG A 48 7.50 -3.09 -6.96
N TRP A 49 6.24 -3.44 -7.17
CA TRP A 49 5.80 -4.31 -8.25
C TRP A 49 5.00 -3.53 -9.29
N PRO A 50 5.23 -3.73 -10.60
CA PRO A 50 4.40 -3.10 -11.63
C PRO A 50 2.94 -3.55 -11.50
N LEU A 51 1.99 -2.67 -11.79
CA LEU A 51 0.55 -3.00 -11.69
C LEU A 51 0.05 -3.94 -12.78
N LYS A 52 0.70 -3.97 -13.96
CA LYS A 52 0.20 -4.66 -15.15
C LYS A 52 -0.19 -6.12 -14.90
N PRO A 53 0.60 -6.96 -14.19
CA PRO A 53 0.22 -8.36 -13.92
C PRO A 53 -1.02 -8.51 -13.05
N PHE A 54 -1.33 -7.51 -12.22
CA PHE A 54 -2.39 -7.58 -11.21
C PHE A 54 -3.66 -6.84 -11.62
N THR A 55 -3.63 -6.08 -12.72
CA THR A 55 -4.72 -5.19 -13.13
C THR A 55 -6.03 -5.93 -13.38
N GLN A 56 -5.98 -7.09 -14.04
CA GLN A 56 -7.19 -7.89 -14.29
C GLN A 56 -7.81 -8.38 -12.98
N ARG A 57 -6.99 -8.88 -12.05
CA ARG A 57 -7.47 -9.38 -10.76
C ARG A 57 -7.99 -8.25 -9.88
N ALA A 58 -7.28 -7.13 -9.79
CA ALA A 58 -7.74 -5.93 -9.10
C ALA A 58 -9.09 -5.44 -9.65
N TYR A 59 -9.27 -5.46 -10.98
CA TYR A 59 -10.56 -5.13 -11.59
C TYR A 59 -11.65 -6.12 -11.19
N GLN A 60 -11.41 -7.43 -11.15
CA GLN A 60 -12.43 -8.39 -10.72
C GLN A 60 -12.98 -8.11 -9.32
N LEU A 61 -12.17 -7.54 -8.42
CA LEU A 61 -12.54 -7.17 -7.04
C LEU A 61 -13.39 -5.87 -6.95
N ARG A 62 -13.74 -5.21 -8.07
CA ARG A 62 -14.42 -3.90 -8.09
C ARG A 62 -15.73 -3.79 -7.31
N SER A 63 -16.38 -4.91 -7.01
CA SER A 63 -17.64 -4.91 -6.24
C SER A 63 -17.44 -4.64 -4.75
N THR A 64 -16.22 -4.85 -4.24
CA THR A 64 -15.89 -4.80 -2.80
C THR A 64 -14.71 -3.90 -2.49
N HIS A 65 -13.85 -3.61 -3.48
CA HIS A 65 -12.61 -2.87 -3.29
C HIS A 65 -12.51 -1.71 -4.29
N THR A 66 -11.86 -0.62 -3.87
CA THR A 66 -11.33 0.33 -4.84
C THR A 66 -10.26 -0.36 -5.69
N VAL A 67 -9.97 0.16 -6.89
CA VAL A 67 -8.92 -0.43 -7.75
C VAL A 67 -7.55 -0.38 -7.07
N ALA A 68 -7.28 0.66 -6.26
CA ALA A 68 -6.05 0.78 -5.50
C ALA A 68 -5.93 -0.33 -4.45
N ASP A 69 -6.97 -0.53 -3.62
CA ASP A 69 -6.99 -1.60 -2.62
C ASP A 69 -6.95 -2.98 -3.26
N GLY A 70 -7.70 -3.17 -4.36
CA GLY A 70 -7.72 -4.40 -5.13
C GLY A 70 -6.36 -4.78 -5.70
N ALA A 71 -5.48 -3.80 -5.98
CA ALA A 71 -4.12 -4.07 -6.44
C ALA A 71 -3.21 -4.58 -5.30
N TYR A 72 -3.39 -4.11 -4.06
CA TYR A 72 -2.71 -4.69 -2.89
C TYR A 72 -3.17 -6.13 -2.64
N VAL A 73 -4.48 -6.37 -2.66
CA VAL A 73 -5.05 -7.71 -2.50
C VAL A 73 -4.57 -8.66 -3.59
N ALA A 74 -4.62 -8.24 -4.87
CA ALA A 74 -4.18 -9.05 -5.99
C ALA A 74 -2.67 -9.35 -5.95
N LEU A 75 -1.84 -8.41 -5.46
CA LEU A 75 -0.42 -8.64 -5.26
C LEU A 75 -0.19 -9.68 -4.15
N ALA A 76 -0.87 -9.56 -3.02
CA ALA A 76 -0.78 -10.51 -1.91
C ALA A 76 -1.19 -11.93 -2.34
N GLU A 77 -2.32 -12.06 -3.06
CA GLU A 77 -2.75 -13.33 -3.67
C GLU A 77 -1.68 -13.89 -4.63
N GLY A 78 -1.12 -13.05 -5.50
CA GLY A 78 -0.15 -13.47 -6.51
C GLY A 78 1.20 -13.90 -5.93
N LEU A 79 1.58 -13.38 -4.76
CA LEU A 79 2.82 -13.73 -4.06
C LEU A 79 2.61 -14.80 -2.98
N GLY A 80 1.37 -15.08 -2.58
CA GLY A 80 1.08 -16.01 -1.48
C GLY A 80 1.60 -15.52 -0.14
N VAL A 81 1.50 -14.22 0.12
CA VAL A 81 1.96 -13.57 1.36
C VAL A 81 0.83 -12.76 2.00
N PRO A 82 0.85 -12.53 3.32
CA PRO A 82 -0.17 -11.71 3.97
C PRO A 82 -0.09 -10.24 3.52
N LEU A 83 -1.26 -9.61 3.39
CA LEU A 83 -1.39 -8.17 3.24
C LEU A 83 -1.47 -7.52 4.61
N ILE A 84 -0.50 -6.67 4.93
CA ILE A 84 -0.51 -5.87 6.16
C ILE A 84 -1.21 -4.53 5.89
N THR A 85 -2.18 -4.15 6.72
CA THR A 85 -2.90 -2.88 6.58
C THR A 85 -3.25 -2.25 7.92
N CYS A 86 -3.42 -0.93 7.95
CA CYS A 86 -4.05 -0.21 9.07
C CYS A 86 -5.54 0.11 8.81
N ASP A 87 -6.05 -0.22 7.61
CA ASP A 87 -7.45 -0.02 7.25
C ASP A 87 -8.28 -1.22 7.71
N GLY A 88 -9.07 -1.02 8.78
CA GLY A 88 -9.97 -2.04 9.30
C GLY A 88 -11.05 -2.51 8.32
N ARG A 89 -11.47 -1.66 7.37
CA ARG A 89 -12.43 -2.05 6.33
C ARG A 89 -11.77 -2.99 5.31
N LEU A 90 -10.51 -2.73 4.95
CA LEU A 90 -9.75 -3.62 4.08
C LEU A 90 -9.45 -4.95 4.79
N ALA A 91 -9.09 -4.92 6.07
CA ALA A 91 -8.87 -6.14 6.86
C ALA A 91 -10.11 -7.04 6.97
N GLN A 92 -11.30 -6.45 6.95
CA GLN A 92 -12.59 -7.17 6.99
C GLN A 92 -13.20 -7.40 5.60
N SER A 93 -12.43 -7.18 4.54
CA SER A 93 -12.94 -7.32 3.18
C SER A 93 -13.05 -8.78 2.74
N HIS A 94 -13.85 -9.02 1.69
CA HIS A 94 -14.21 -10.35 1.21
C HIS A 94 -14.11 -10.42 -0.31
N GLY A 95 -14.22 -11.63 -0.88
CA GLY A 95 -14.17 -11.86 -2.34
C GLY A 95 -12.76 -12.13 -2.90
N HIS A 96 -11.79 -12.34 -2.01
CA HIS A 96 -10.40 -12.70 -2.32
C HIS A 96 -9.93 -13.85 -1.43
N ASN A 97 -8.77 -14.41 -1.78
CA ASN A 97 -8.09 -15.44 -1.01
C ASN A 97 -6.87 -14.90 -0.23
N ALA A 98 -6.59 -13.60 -0.30
CA ALA A 98 -5.52 -12.99 0.47
C ALA A 98 -5.80 -13.10 1.98
N GLU A 99 -4.78 -13.50 2.74
CA GLU A 99 -4.72 -13.29 4.18
C GLU A 99 -4.44 -11.80 4.44
N ILE A 100 -5.22 -11.17 5.31
CA ILE A 100 -5.06 -9.74 5.63
C ILE A 100 -4.89 -9.58 7.13
N GLU A 101 -3.79 -8.95 7.54
CA GLU A 101 -3.48 -8.66 8.93
C GLU A 101 -3.65 -7.16 9.21
N LEU A 102 -4.44 -6.85 10.24
CA LEU A 102 -4.62 -5.49 10.73
C LEU A 102 -3.52 -5.15 11.74
N VAL A 103 -2.79 -4.06 11.51
CA VAL A 103 -1.85 -3.49 12.48
C VAL A 103 -2.49 -2.25 13.10
N ALA A 104 -2.71 -2.32 14.41
CA ALA A 104 -3.29 -1.27 15.25
C ALA A 104 -2.23 -0.52 16.06
#